data_AF-A0A7Z0DKA8-F1
#
_entry.id   AF-A0A7Z0DKA8-F1
#
_cell.length_a   1.000
_cell.length_b   1.000
_cell.length_c   1.000
_cell.angle_alpha   90.00
_cell.angle_beta   90.00
_cell.angle_gamma   90.00
#
_symmetry.space_group_name_H-M   'P 1'
#
loop_
_entity.id
_entity.type
_entity.pdbx_description
1 polymer ?
#
loop_
_entity_poly.entity_id
_entity_poly.type
_entity_poly.pdbx_seq_one_letter_code
_entity_poly.pdbx_strand_id
1 'polypeptide(L)'
;MREHASRDESPQRPTGDQGRKEIRYDFMTVNTIRGAENRAAVKWTSQGWELVGQDSGTLRTQLTFRREKKPMNRLVLVGGISAVMILIVAVVLGTISEGNDPAATSAEPSETAGVEESAQTERATHSESSQPSGDGSGGGEEGDTPASRKVLTVKNSPELAQALAVSDYCDATVADFASKYADVPIAFNGSISEMTQHQGATTRYDILVAPGDAGASSTVGPAIQLRDVGVIDLNLVGPNVPPTVGVGDMFRFKATVGKFDPDSCLLTLYPVETRSR
;
A
#
# COMPACT_ATOMS: atom_id res chain seq x y z
N MET A 1 -53.07 53.78 -30.84
CA MET A 1 -51.69 53.31 -30.61
C MET A 1 -51.78 52.19 -29.59
N ARG A 2 -51.36 50.99 -30.01
CA ARG A 2 -51.37 49.75 -29.22
C ARG A 2 -50.13 49.77 -28.34
N GLU A 3 -50.29 49.57 -27.04
CA GLU A 3 -49.21 49.08 -26.17
C GLU A 3 -49.62 47.77 -25.54
N HIS A 4 -48.65 46.86 -25.59
CA HIS A 4 -48.76 45.45 -25.28
C HIS A 4 -48.57 45.23 -23.77
N ALA A 5 -49.51 44.56 -23.13
CA ALA A 5 -49.29 43.94 -21.82
C ALA A 5 -49.29 42.41 -22.01
N SER A 6 -48.15 41.82 -21.69
CA SER A 6 -47.77 40.43 -21.88
C SER A 6 -48.71 39.43 -21.20
N ARG A 7 -49.00 38.35 -21.92
CA ARG A 7 -49.52 37.09 -21.39
C ARG A 7 -48.54 36.51 -20.36
N ASP A 8 -49.05 36.25 -19.16
CA ASP A 8 -48.47 35.30 -18.23
C ASP A 8 -48.85 33.89 -18.73
N GLU A 9 -47.92 33.23 -19.41
CA GLU A 9 -48.01 31.83 -19.78
C GLU A 9 -46.77 31.15 -19.20
N SER A 10 -46.89 30.72 -17.94
CA SER A 10 -45.90 29.91 -17.26
C SER A 10 -45.65 28.60 -18.03
N PRO A 11 -44.43 28.32 -18.52
CA PRO A 11 -44.11 27.02 -19.09
C PRO A 11 -44.04 26.00 -17.97
N GLN A 12 -45.00 25.07 -17.97
CA GLN A 12 -44.96 23.89 -17.12
C GLN A 12 -43.62 23.17 -17.31
N ARG A 13 -42.86 23.10 -16.22
CA ARG A 13 -41.58 22.39 -16.14
C ARG A 13 -41.87 20.89 -16.34
N PRO A 14 -41.27 20.20 -17.34
CA PRO A 14 -41.50 18.77 -17.51
C PRO A 14 -40.93 18.01 -16.30
N THR A 15 -41.82 17.41 -15.52
CA THR A 15 -41.52 16.43 -14.49
C THR A 15 -41.01 15.16 -15.18
N GLY A 16 -39.70 15.07 -15.31
CA GLY A 16 -38.98 13.88 -15.72
C GLY A 16 -37.94 13.51 -14.68
N ASP A 17 -38.39 13.22 -13.44
CA ASP A 17 -37.56 12.50 -12.46
C ASP A 17 -37.57 11.00 -12.85
N GLN A 18 -36.91 10.70 -13.96
CA GLN A 18 -36.50 9.35 -14.29
C GLN A 18 -35.22 9.10 -13.51
N GLY A 19 -35.31 8.24 -12.50
CA GLY A 19 -34.22 7.87 -11.61
C GLY A 19 -32.95 7.51 -12.38
N ARG A 20 -32.07 8.50 -12.56
CA ARG A 20 -30.70 8.27 -12.98
C ARG A 20 -30.04 7.50 -11.85
N LYS A 21 -29.95 6.18 -12.00
CA LYS A 21 -29.03 5.36 -11.22
C LYS A 21 -27.66 6.01 -11.40
N GLU A 22 -27.19 6.71 -10.39
CA GLU A 22 -25.84 7.25 -10.36
C GLU A 22 -24.88 6.05 -10.39
N ILE A 23 -24.40 5.71 -11.58
CA ILE A 23 -23.41 4.63 -11.75
C ILE A 23 -22.13 5.17 -11.13
N ARG A 24 -21.76 4.60 -9.98
CA ARG A 24 -20.50 4.90 -9.31
C ARG A 24 -19.43 4.01 -9.93
N TYR A 25 -18.26 4.57 -10.19
CA TYR A 25 -17.13 3.85 -10.76
C TYR A 25 -15.98 3.80 -9.76
N ASP A 26 -15.29 2.65 -9.70
CA ASP A 26 -13.96 2.55 -9.08
C ASP A 26 -12.92 2.68 -10.19
N PHE A 27 -11.80 3.39 -9.94
CA PHE A 27 -10.71 3.60 -10.91
C PHE A 27 -9.40 3.02 -10.38
N MET A 28 -8.59 2.47 -11.27
CA MET A 28 -7.22 2.03 -10.97
C MET A 28 -6.26 2.47 -12.07
N THR A 29 -4.97 2.47 -11.76
CA THR A 29 -3.92 2.87 -12.70
C THR A 29 -2.88 1.76 -12.75
N VAL A 30 -2.21 1.52 -13.85
CA VAL A 30 -1.28 0.39 -13.98
C VAL A 30 -0.08 0.88 -14.74
N ASN A 31 1.10 0.76 -14.13
CA ASN A 31 2.35 1.15 -14.76
C ASN A 31 2.96 -0.09 -15.42
N THR A 32 3.19 -0.02 -16.73
CA THR A 32 3.80 -1.10 -17.50
C THR A 32 4.98 -0.59 -18.31
N ILE A 33 5.87 -1.49 -18.70
CA ILE A 33 6.96 -1.17 -19.64
C ILE A 33 6.33 -0.95 -21.01
N ARG A 34 6.83 0.04 -21.74
CA ARG A 34 6.39 0.31 -23.11
C ARG A 34 6.48 -0.97 -23.97
N GLY A 35 5.39 -1.37 -24.59
CA GLY A 35 5.25 -2.62 -25.36
C GLY A 35 4.56 -3.78 -24.62
N ALA A 36 4.30 -3.68 -23.31
CA ALA A 36 3.58 -4.67 -22.52
C ALA A 36 2.12 -4.27 -22.19
N GLU A 37 1.59 -3.25 -22.87
CA GLU A 37 0.26 -2.67 -22.60
C GLU A 37 -0.88 -3.65 -22.88
N ASN A 38 -0.83 -4.36 -24.01
CA ASN A 38 -1.90 -5.28 -24.39
C ASN A 38 -2.05 -6.43 -23.38
N ARG A 39 -0.95 -6.91 -22.82
CA ARG A 39 -0.97 -7.97 -21.80
C ARG A 39 -1.59 -7.47 -20.51
N ALA A 40 -1.22 -6.26 -20.09
CA ALA A 40 -1.82 -5.60 -18.94
C ALA A 40 -3.33 -5.36 -19.16
N ALA A 41 -3.72 -4.84 -20.33
CA ALA A 41 -5.11 -4.59 -20.68
C ALA A 41 -5.94 -5.88 -20.66
N VAL A 42 -5.48 -6.96 -21.28
CA VAL A 42 -6.17 -8.26 -21.29
C VAL A 42 -6.33 -8.81 -19.88
N LYS A 43 -5.27 -8.78 -19.06
CA LYS A 43 -5.30 -9.24 -17.66
C LYS A 43 -6.33 -8.48 -16.83
N TRP A 44 -6.35 -7.16 -16.91
CA TRP A 44 -7.28 -6.37 -16.09
C TRP A 44 -8.71 -6.45 -16.61
N THR A 45 -8.89 -6.55 -17.93
CA THR A 45 -10.21 -6.76 -18.54
C THR A 45 -10.82 -8.11 -18.15
N SER A 46 -10.04 -9.18 -18.06
CA SER A 46 -10.56 -10.48 -17.59
C SER A 46 -11.02 -10.45 -16.12
N GLN A 47 -10.52 -9.50 -15.33
CA GLN A 47 -10.94 -9.26 -13.94
C GLN A 47 -12.12 -8.28 -13.81
N GLY A 48 -12.75 -7.93 -14.94
CA GLY A 48 -13.90 -7.03 -15.00
C GLY A 48 -13.52 -5.54 -14.91
N TRP A 49 -12.26 -5.18 -15.17
CA TRP A 49 -11.84 -3.78 -15.28
C TRP A 49 -11.82 -3.31 -16.73
N GLU A 50 -12.48 -2.20 -17.02
CA GLU A 50 -12.54 -1.62 -18.36
C GLU A 50 -11.41 -0.60 -18.54
N LEU A 51 -10.59 -0.73 -19.58
CA LEU A 51 -9.56 0.25 -19.89
C LEU A 51 -10.19 1.57 -20.37
N VAL A 52 -9.84 2.70 -19.75
CA VAL A 52 -10.40 4.02 -20.05
C VAL A 52 -9.38 5.10 -20.39
N GLY A 53 -8.11 4.86 -20.08
CA GLY A 53 -7.04 5.80 -20.40
C GLY A 53 -5.71 5.11 -20.59
N GLN A 54 -4.88 5.68 -21.45
CA GLN A 54 -3.51 5.22 -21.68
C GLN A 54 -2.62 6.45 -21.86
N ASP A 55 -1.59 6.59 -21.04
CA ASP A 55 -0.55 7.61 -21.18
C ASP A 55 0.79 6.92 -21.47
N SER A 56 1.23 7.02 -22.72
CA SER A 56 2.46 6.39 -23.20
C SER A 56 3.65 7.35 -23.07
N GLY A 57 4.42 7.20 -22.00
CA GLY A 57 5.71 7.86 -21.81
C GLY A 57 6.84 7.24 -22.64
N THR A 58 8.06 7.72 -22.44
CA THR A 58 9.23 7.30 -23.24
C THR A 58 9.64 5.85 -22.99
N LEU A 59 9.56 5.37 -21.74
CA LEU A 59 9.93 4.01 -21.32
C LEU A 59 8.81 3.26 -20.60
N ARG A 60 7.87 3.98 -19.97
CA ARG A 60 6.75 3.42 -19.23
C ARG A 60 5.45 3.93 -19.81
N THR A 61 4.46 3.06 -19.82
CA THR A 61 3.08 3.38 -20.20
C THR A 61 2.20 3.22 -18.98
N GLN A 62 1.36 4.21 -18.72
CA GLN A 62 0.36 4.19 -17.68
C GLN A 62 -0.99 3.82 -18.30
N LEU A 63 -1.70 2.85 -17.71
CA LEU A 63 -3.04 2.42 -18.14
C LEU A 63 -4.04 2.69 -17.01
N THR A 64 -5.09 3.44 -17.29
CA THR A 64 -6.16 3.74 -16.34
C THR A 64 -7.36 2.88 -16.66
N PHE A 65 -7.87 2.16 -15.67
CA PHE A 65 -9.06 1.32 -15.79
C PHE A 65 -10.18 1.82 -14.88
N ARG A 66 -11.44 1.48 -15.22
CA ARG A 66 -12.62 1.70 -14.39
C ARG A 66 -13.42 0.41 -14.22
N ARG A 67 -14.25 0.32 -13.18
CA ARG A 67 -15.25 -0.74 -13.01
C ARG A 67 -16.52 -0.19 -12.37
N GLU A 68 -17.69 -0.69 -12.77
CA GLU A 68 -18.97 -0.29 -12.17
C GLU A 68 -19.11 -0.82 -10.74
N LYS A 69 -19.42 0.08 -9.82
CA LYS A 69 -19.69 -0.24 -8.43
C LYS A 69 -21.13 -0.70 -8.30
N LYS A 70 -21.33 -2.00 -8.04
CA LYS A 70 -22.67 -2.55 -7.81
C LYS A 70 -23.33 -1.82 -6.64
N PRO A 71 -24.53 -1.22 -6.81
CA PRO A 71 -25.22 -0.56 -5.72
C PRO A 71 -25.67 -1.62 -4.70
N MET A 72 -25.06 -1.60 -3.53
CA MET A 72 -25.40 -2.52 -2.44
C MET A 72 -26.75 -2.11 -1.82
N ASN A 73 -27.69 -3.05 -1.68
CA ASN A 73 -28.96 -2.81 -0.99
C ASN A 73 -28.68 -2.49 0.49
N ARG A 74 -29.32 -1.44 1.02
CA ARG A 74 -29.14 -0.93 2.40
C ARG A 74 -29.53 -1.89 3.53
N LEU A 75 -29.93 -3.12 3.22
CA LEU A 75 -30.31 -4.12 4.22
C LEU A 75 -29.10 -4.91 4.78
N VAL A 76 -27.92 -4.80 4.15
CA VAL A 76 -26.67 -5.36 4.70
C VAL A 76 -25.93 -4.25 5.44
N LEU A 77 -26.46 -3.84 6.58
CA LEU A 77 -25.77 -2.97 7.54
C LEU A 77 -25.90 -3.54 8.95
N VAL A 78 -25.19 -4.63 9.20
CA VAL A 78 -24.62 -4.91 10.52
C VAL A 78 -23.19 -5.40 10.28
N GLY A 79 -22.22 -4.58 10.66
CA GLY A 79 -20.80 -4.97 10.71
C GLY A 79 -19.88 -4.44 9.60
N GLY A 80 -19.71 -3.12 9.51
CA GLY A 80 -18.40 -2.51 9.25
C GLY A 80 -17.86 -2.40 7.82
N ILE A 81 -17.65 -1.14 7.40
CA ILE A 81 -16.63 -0.67 6.43
C ILE A 81 -16.94 -0.95 4.95
N SER A 82 -17.66 -0.02 4.33
CA SER A 82 -17.58 0.19 2.88
C SER A 82 -17.30 1.65 2.57
N ALA A 83 -16.07 1.93 2.15
CA ALA A 83 -15.69 2.90 1.12
C ALA A 83 -14.20 3.25 1.28
N VAL A 84 -13.33 2.46 0.66
CA VAL A 84 -11.96 2.90 0.38
C VAL A 84 -11.83 3.05 -1.13
N MET A 85 -11.56 4.27 -1.56
CA MET A 85 -11.04 4.59 -2.90
C MET A 85 -9.61 4.07 -2.97
N ILE A 86 -9.31 3.15 -3.88
CA ILE A 86 -7.94 2.66 -4.09
C ILE A 86 -7.54 2.94 -5.53
N LEU A 87 -6.61 3.88 -5.72
CA LEU A 87 -5.72 3.91 -6.89
C LEU A 87 -4.70 2.77 -6.70
N ILE A 88 -5.07 1.55 -7.12
CA ILE A 88 -4.10 0.45 -7.19
C ILE A 88 -3.24 0.74 -8.41
N VAL A 89 -1.95 1.05 -8.23
CA VAL A 89 -0.92 1.01 -9.29
C VAL A 89 -0.49 -0.44 -9.46
N ALA A 90 -1.06 -1.18 -10.42
CA ALA A 90 -0.53 -2.49 -10.72
C ALA A 90 0.71 -2.38 -11.62
N VAL A 91 1.79 -3.07 -11.26
CA VAL A 91 2.96 -3.23 -12.13
C VAL A 91 2.86 -4.60 -12.79
N VAL A 92 2.82 -4.66 -14.12
CA VAL A 92 2.77 -5.93 -14.86
C VAL A 92 4.19 -6.35 -15.22
N LEU A 93 4.75 -7.29 -14.45
CA LEU A 93 5.94 -8.05 -14.83
C LEU A 93 5.59 -9.05 -15.93
N GLY A 94 6.36 -9.02 -17.02
CA GLY A 94 6.13 -9.88 -18.18
C GLY A 94 6.67 -11.29 -17.98
N THR A 95 5.78 -12.25 -17.70
CA THR A 95 6.12 -13.67 -17.82
C THR A 95 5.87 -14.14 -19.24
N ILE A 96 6.92 -14.61 -19.91
CA ILE A 96 6.81 -15.35 -21.17
C ILE A 96 6.53 -16.80 -20.80
N SER A 97 5.35 -17.34 -21.12
CA SER A 97 5.21 -18.78 -21.34
C SER A 97 4.02 -19.06 -22.25
N GLU A 98 4.33 -19.75 -23.32
CA GLU A 98 3.45 -20.30 -24.33
C GLU A 98 2.78 -21.58 -23.78
N GLY A 99 1.49 -21.82 -24.07
CA GLY A 99 0.88 -23.15 -23.92
C GLY A 99 -0.54 -23.23 -23.33
N ASN A 100 -1.53 -23.09 -24.20
CA ASN A 100 -2.75 -23.93 -24.32
C ASN A 100 -3.83 -23.98 -23.20
N ASP A 101 -4.99 -23.35 -23.49
CA ASP A 101 -6.32 -23.51 -22.86
C ASP A 101 -6.94 -24.93 -23.06
N PRO A 102 -8.19 -25.22 -22.60
CA PRO A 102 -8.75 -25.09 -21.24
C PRO A 102 -9.55 -26.35 -20.84
N ALA A 103 -9.89 -26.54 -19.55
CA ALA A 103 -11.04 -27.39 -19.19
C ALA A 103 -11.67 -26.96 -17.86
N ALA A 104 -12.97 -26.71 -17.95
CA ALA A 104 -13.87 -26.33 -16.87
C ALA A 104 -14.00 -27.41 -15.79
N THR A 105 -14.31 -26.99 -14.56
CA THR A 105 -15.43 -27.61 -13.83
C THR A 105 -15.98 -26.67 -12.75
N SER A 106 -17.30 -26.71 -12.65
CA SER A 106 -18.20 -25.92 -11.82
C SER A 106 -18.83 -26.88 -10.81
N ALA A 107 -18.83 -26.54 -9.52
CA ALA A 107 -19.88 -26.89 -8.55
C ALA A 107 -19.60 -26.29 -7.16
N GLU A 108 -20.42 -25.32 -6.76
CA GLU A 108 -20.86 -25.07 -5.37
C GLU A 108 -22.07 -25.99 -5.07
N PRO A 109 -22.70 -26.00 -3.87
CA PRO A 109 -22.21 -25.98 -2.47
C PRO A 109 -22.83 -27.15 -1.64
N SER A 110 -22.51 -27.27 -0.35
CA SER A 110 -23.39 -27.94 0.62
C SER A 110 -23.28 -27.32 2.02
N GLU A 111 -24.36 -26.66 2.43
CA GLU A 111 -24.76 -26.42 3.82
C GLU A 111 -25.22 -27.73 4.48
N THR A 112 -25.04 -27.85 5.81
CA THR A 112 -26.12 -28.19 6.75
C THR A 112 -25.63 -28.17 8.21
N ALA A 113 -26.35 -27.34 8.99
CA ALA A 113 -26.74 -27.40 10.42
C ALA A 113 -25.77 -27.99 11.47
N GLY A 114 -25.55 -27.38 12.64
CA GLY A 114 -26.48 -26.79 13.61
C GLY A 114 -26.21 -27.50 14.95
N VAL A 115 -26.06 -26.84 16.09
CA VAL A 115 -27.09 -26.53 17.13
C VAL A 115 -26.26 -26.02 18.34
N GLU A 116 -26.46 -24.78 18.81
CA GLU A 116 -27.03 -24.37 20.14
C GLU A 116 -26.38 -25.07 21.37
N GLU A 117 -26.13 -24.48 22.54
CA GLU A 117 -26.64 -23.30 23.24
C GLU A 117 -25.85 -23.11 24.55
N SER A 118 -26.03 -21.93 25.16
CA SER A 118 -26.08 -21.63 26.60
C SER A 118 -25.04 -20.67 27.20
N ALA A 119 -25.58 -19.46 27.39
CA ALA A 119 -25.74 -18.79 28.68
C ALA A 119 -24.64 -17.84 29.20
N GLN A 120 -25.20 -16.71 29.65
CA GLN A 120 -24.66 -15.42 30.03
C GLN A 120 -24.45 -15.35 31.56
N THR A 121 -23.88 -14.22 32.03
CA THR A 121 -23.83 -13.70 33.43
C THR A 121 -22.47 -14.01 34.11
N GLU A 122 -21.69 -13.11 34.71
CA GLU A 122 -21.93 -11.80 35.33
C GLU A 122 -20.61 -11.01 35.51
N ARG A 123 -20.76 -9.71 35.74
CA ARG A 123 -19.77 -8.67 36.06
C ARG A 123 -19.31 -8.75 37.52
N ALA A 124 -18.01 -8.64 37.80
CA ALA A 124 -17.51 -7.93 38.99
C ALA A 124 -16.00 -7.59 38.89
N THR A 125 -15.70 -6.33 39.13
CA THR A 125 -14.38 -5.75 39.34
C THR A 125 -13.92 -6.04 40.78
N HIS A 126 -12.70 -6.52 41.00
CA HIS A 126 -11.93 -6.19 42.19
C HIS A 126 -10.42 -6.40 41.96
N SER A 127 -9.65 -5.32 42.20
CA SER A 127 -8.20 -5.34 42.35
C SER A 127 -7.80 -6.18 43.58
N GLU A 128 -6.76 -7.00 43.44
CA GLU A 128 -5.86 -7.27 44.56
C GLU A 128 -4.43 -7.48 44.07
N SER A 129 -3.54 -6.75 44.72
CA SER A 129 -2.09 -6.74 44.55
C SER A 129 -1.50 -8.06 45.02
N SER A 130 -0.60 -8.65 44.23
CA SER A 130 0.29 -9.70 44.71
C SER A 130 1.61 -9.59 43.97
N GLN A 131 2.59 -8.98 44.63
CA GLN A 131 4.00 -9.21 44.33
C GLN A 131 4.32 -10.70 44.55
N PRO A 132 5.25 -11.24 43.75
CA PRO A 132 6.28 -12.08 44.33
C PRO A 132 7.67 -11.55 43.95
N SER A 133 8.47 -11.25 44.97
CA SER A 133 9.93 -11.33 44.87
C SER A 133 10.31 -12.79 45.12
N GLY A 134 11.10 -13.37 44.20
CA GLY A 134 11.56 -14.75 44.29
C GLY A 134 12.62 -15.02 43.25
N ASP A 135 13.85 -14.67 43.62
CA ASP A 135 15.12 -15.03 42.99
C ASP A 135 15.23 -16.54 42.73
N GLY A 136 15.78 -16.92 41.58
CA GLY A 136 15.79 -18.30 41.09
C GLY A 136 16.48 -18.47 39.75
N SER A 137 17.78 -18.17 39.73
CA SER A 137 18.74 -18.48 38.67
C SER A 137 18.67 -19.93 38.15
N GLY A 138 18.69 -20.12 36.83
CA GLY A 138 18.93 -21.45 36.23
C GLY A 138 18.62 -21.60 34.73
N GLY A 139 19.54 -21.14 33.88
CA GLY A 139 19.99 -21.90 32.71
C GLY A 139 19.16 -21.89 31.42
N GLY A 140 19.64 -21.10 30.46
CA GLY A 140 19.93 -21.62 29.11
C GLY A 140 18.82 -21.57 28.06
N GLU A 141 18.55 -20.38 27.53
CA GLU A 141 18.36 -20.17 26.10
C GLU A 141 19.05 -18.84 25.76
N GLU A 142 20.08 -18.89 24.91
CA GLU A 142 20.71 -17.72 24.30
C GLU A 142 19.70 -17.03 23.38
N GLY A 143 18.80 -16.27 23.99
CA GLY A 143 18.07 -15.21 23.32
C GLY A 143 19.01 -14.03 23.17
N ASP A 144 19.54 -13.84 21.96
CA ASP A 144 20.28 -12.63 21.56
C ASP A 144 19.47 -11.39 21.98
N THR A 145 19.92 -10.73 23.04
CA THR A 145 19.29 -9.54 23.60
C THR A 145 19.40 -8.40 22.57
N PRO A 146 18.32 -7.71 22.16
CA PRO A 146 18.33 -6.83 20.98
C PRO A 146 19.02 -5.46 21.19
N ALA A 147 19.96 -5.34 22.13
CA ALA A 147 20.49 -4.06 22.58
C ALA A 147 21.87 -3.66 22.01
N SER A 148 22.45 -4.39 21.04
CA SER A 148 23.74 -3.98 20.45
C SER A 148 24.01 -4.36 18.99
N ARG A 149 22.98 -4.58 18.17
CA ARG A 149 23.22 -4.73 16.72
C ARG A 149 23.66 -3.40 16.11
N LYS A 150 24.94 -3.31 15.77
CA LYS A 150 25.59 -2.15 15.13
C LYS A 150 24.80 -1.71 13.89
N VAL A 151 24.61 -0.40 13.72
CA VAL A 151 23.96 0.17 12.53
C VAL A 151 24.82 -0.07 11.29
N LEU A 152 24.26 -0.77 10.30
CA LEU A 152 24.92 -0.96 9.00
C LEU A 152 24.78 0.29 8.15
N THR A 153 25.82 0.60 7.39
CA THR A 153 25.89 1.72 6.46
C THR A 153 26.62 1.26 5.22
N VAL A 154 26.44 1.95 4.10
CA VAL A 154 27.18 1.71 2.85
C VAL A 154 28.71 1.67 3.08
N LYS A 155 29.22 2.42 4.07
CA LYS A 155 30.65 2.46 4.40
C LYS A 155 31.17 1.21 5.13
N ASN A 156 30.32 0.53 5.89
CA ASN A 156 30.73 -0.56 6.77
C ASN A 156 30.07 -1.91 6.43
N SER A 157 29.24 -1.96 5.39
CA SER A 157 28.58 -3.16 4.89
C SER A 157 28.54 -3.12 3.35
N PRO A 158 29.43 -3.89 2.68
CA PRO A 158 29.41 -4.07 1.23
C PRO A 158 28.10 -4.69 0.72
N GLU A 159 27.47 -5.54 1.53
CA GLU A 159 26.21 -6.22 1.17
C GLU A 159 25.03 -5.24 1.17
N LEU A 160 24.98 -4.30 2.13
CA LEU A 160 24.02 -3.19 2.08
C LEU A 160 24.30 -2.29 0.87
N ALA A 161 25.57 -1.99 0.58
CA ALA A 161 25.93 -1.18 -0.59
C ALA A 161 25.47 -1.84 -1.90
N GLN A 162 25.62 -3.16 -2.02
CA GLN A 162 25.18 -3.94 -3.17
C GLN A 162 23.65 -3.97 -3.28
N ALA A 163 22.96 -4.28 -2.17
CA ALA A 163 21.50 -4.30 -2.14
C ALA A 163 20.90 -2.94 -2.54
N LEU A 164 21.50 -1.82 -2.12
CA LEU A 164 21.05 -0.47 -2.49
C LEU A 164 21.44 -0.03 -3.91
N ALA A 165 22.26 -0.81 -4.63
CA ALA A 165 22.76 -0.47 -5.96
C ALA A 165 22.16 -1.31 -7.09
N VAL A 166 21.35 -2.33 -6.78
CA VAL A 166 20.67 -3.15 -7.80
C VAL A 166 19.79 -2.29 -8.71
N SER A 167 19.70 -2.63 -9.99
CA SER A 167 18.78 -1.95 -10.93
C SER A 167 17.43 -2.67 -11.07
N ASP A 168 17.37 -3.94 -10.69
CA ASP A 168 16.14 -4.72 -10.63
C ASP A 168 15.65 -4.79 -9.19
N TYR A 169 14.42 -4.33 -8.95
CA TYR A 169 13.81 -4.32 -7.62
C TYR A 169 13.53 -5.73 -7.09
N CYS A 170 13.35 -6.69 -8.00
CA CYS A 170 13.09 -8.09 -7.68
C CYS A 170 14.37 -8.93 -7.60
N ASP A 171 15.55 -8.30 -7.64
CA ASP A 171 16.84 -9.01 -7.57
C ASP A 171 16.94 -9.83 -6.27
N ALA A 172 17.39 -11.08 -6.39
CA ALA A 172 17.53 -12.00 -5.26
C ALA A 172 18.42 -11.43 -4.14
N THR A 173 19.38 -10.57 -4.49
CA THR A 173 20.25 -9.86 -3.54
C THR A 173 19.44 -9.08 -2.49
N VAL A 174 18.27 -8.54 -2.87
CA VAL A 174 17.40 -7.79 -1.95
C VAL A 174 16.73 -8.73 -0.95
N ALA A 175 16.24 -9.88 -1.43
CA ALA A 175 15.62 -10.90 -0.60
C ALA A 175 16.62 -11.55 0.37
N ASP A 176 17.82 -11.86 -0.13
CA ASP A 176 18.93 -12.40 0.66
C ASP A 176 19.36 -11.40 1.74
N PHE A 177 19.48 -10.13 1.37
CA PHE A 177 19.81 -9.05 2.30
C PHE A 177 18.74 -8.92 3.39
N ALA A 178 17.46 -8.86 3.02
CA ALA A 178 16.35 -8.73 3.95
C ALA A 178 16.29 -9.91 4.95
N SER A 179 16.50 -11.13 4.45
CA SER A 179 16.48 -12.34 5.26
C SER A 179 17.66 -12.40 6.23
N LYS A 180 18.87 -12.07 5.76
CA LYS A 180 20.10 -12.10 6.56
C LYS A 180 20.13 -11.00 7.63
N TYR A 181 19.57 -9.83 7.33
CA TYR A 181 19.64 -8.65 8.18
C TYR A 181 18.31 -8.26 8.79
N ALA A 182 17.33 -9.17 8.85
CA ALA A 182 16.06 -8.93 9.52
C ALA A 182 16.26 -8.36 10.92
N ASP A 183 15.48 -7.34 11.25
CA ASP A 183 15.52 -6.61 12.51
C ASP A 183 16.83 -5.84 12.78
N VAL A 184 17.80 -5.84 11.86
CA VAL A 184 19.06 -5.08 12.01
C VAL A 184 18.84 -3.63 11.57
N PRO A 185 19.31 -2.64 12.35
CA PRO A 185 19.23 -1.25 11.93
C PRO A 185 20.23 -0.95 10.81
N ILE A 186 19.76 -0.27 9.77
CA ILE A 186 20.56 0.25 8.67
C ILE A 186 20.43 1.76 8.60
N ALA A 187 21.43 2.44 8.04
CA ALA A 187 21.34 3.85 7.72
C ALA A 187 21.92 4.17 6.35
N PHE A 188 21.14 4.87 5.55
CA PHE A 188 21.47 5.25 4.19
C PHE A 188 20.85 6.61 3.83
N ASN A 189 21.40 7.24 2.81
CA ASN A 189 20.86 8.45 2.24
C ASN A 189 19.79 8.06 1.22
N GLY A 190 18.65 8.72 1.25
CA GLY A 190 17.55 8.46 0.33
C GLY A 190 16.66 9.67 0.10
N SER A 191 15.71 9.50 -0.79
CA SER A 191 14.68 10.49 -1.10
C SER A 191 13.32 9.82 -1.26
N ILE A 192 12.26 10.53 -0.90
CA ILE A 192 10.89 10.02 -1.05
C ILE A 192 10.53 10.04 -2.54
N SER A 193 10.28 8.88 -3.12
CA SER A 193 9.89 8.72 -4.52
C SER A 193 8.37 8.71 -4.69
N GLU A 194 7.64 8.22 -3.70
CA GLU A 194 6.18 8.20 -3.67
C GLU A 194 5.67 8.26 -2.23
N MET A 195 4.49 8.84 -2.03
CA MET A 195 3.83 8.90 -0.74
C MET A 195 2.32 8.85 -0.96
N THR A 196 1.69 7.77 -0.50
CA THR A 196 0.25 7.55 -0.66
C THR A 196 -0.40 7.29 0.69
N GLN A 197 -1.70 7.56 0.82
CA GLN A 197 -2.43 7.30 2.06
C GLN A 197 -2.57 5.79 2.29
N HIS A 198 -2.23 5.33 3.49
CA HIS A 198 -2.38 3.92 3.86
C HIS A 198 -3.86 3.60 4.06
N GLN A 199 -4.43 2.77 3.18
CA GLN A 199 -5.81 2.27 3.28
C GLN A 199 -6.88 3.38 3.49
N GLY A 200 -6.67 4.57 2.90
CA GLY A 200 -7.58 5.71 3.01
C GLY A 200 -7.48 6.49 4.32
N ALA A 201 -6.47 6.21 5.16
CA ALA A 201 -6.17 7.01 6.34
C ALA A 201 -5.72 8.44 5.95
N THR A 202 -6.06 9.43 6.78
CA THR A 202 -5.71 10.83 6.51
C THR A 202 -4.31 11.21 6.99
N THR A 203 -3.74 10.43 7.91
CA THR A 203 -2.47 10.73 8.59
C THR A 203 -1.45 9.60 8.54
N ARG A 204 -1.78 8.49 7.87
CA ARG A 204 -0.93 7.31 7.72
C ARG A 204 -0.65 7.08 6.26
N TYR A 205 0.57 6.67 5.95
CA TYR A 205 1.09 6.64 4.59
C TYR A 205 1.84 5.35 4.31
N ASP A 206 1.79 4.95 3.04
CA ASP A 206 2.76 4.05 2.43
C ASP A 206 3.73 4.92 1.63
N ILE A 207 4.99 4.98 2.10
CA ILE A 207 6.03 5.85 1.56
C ILE A 207 7.05 4.99 0.82
N LEU A 208 7.28 5.28 -0.46
CA LEU A 208 8.39 4.68 -1.20
C LEU A 208 9.63 5.57 -1.08
N VAL A 209 10.76 4.91 -0.80
CA VAL A 209 12.07 5.55 -0.65
C VAL A 209 13.01 5.02 -1.71
N ALA A 210 13.63 5.93 -2.46
CA ALA A 210 14.71 5.59 -3.36
C ALA A 210 16.07 5.84 -2.66
N PRO A 211 17.06 4.94 -2.81
CA PRO A 211 18.42 5.23 -2.37
C PRO A 211 19.01 6.41 -3.12
N GLY A 212 19.77 7.24 -2.40
CA GLY A 212 20.36 8.47 -2.93
C GLY A 212 19.36 9.60 -3.17
N ASP A 213 19.73 10.47 -4.10
CA ASP A 213 19.21 11.84 -4.18
C ASP A 213 18.29 12.07 -5.41
N ALA A 214 18.03 11.01 -6.19
CA ALA A 214 17.32 11.10 -7.46
C ALA A 214 15.78 11.10 -7.32
N GLY A 215 15.23 10.89 -6.13
CA GLY A 215 13.78 10.86 -5.87
C GLY A 215 13.04 9.92 -6.81
N ALA A 216 11.94 10.40 -7.38
CA ALA A 216 11.13 9.68 -8.37
C ALA A 216 11.89 9.34 -9.67
N SER A 217 13.04 9.99 -9.93
CA SER A 217 13.90 9.69 -11.08
C SER A 217 15.00 8.66 -10.77
N SER A 218 15.02 8.09 -9.56
CA SER A 218 15.98 7.02 -9.25
C SER A 218 15.77 5.81 -10.16
N THR A 219 16.88 5.27 -10.65
CA THR A 219 16.95 4.04 -11.45
C THR A 219 17.69 2.92 -10.72
N VAL A 220 17.97 3.10 -9.44
CA VAL A 220 18.81 2.21 -8.62
C VAL A 220 18.18 1.96 -7.26
N GLY A 221 18.55 0.82 -6.68
CA GLY A 221 18.13 0.34 -5.38
C GLY A 221 16.87 -0.49 -5.41
N PRO A 222 16.51 -1.17 -4.31
CA PRO A 222 15.25 -1.87 -4.20
C PRO A 222 14.10 -0.87 -4.10
N ALA A 223 12.88 -1.33 -4.38
CA ALA A 223 11.69 -0.57 -4.02
C ALA A 223 11.50 -0.68 -2.49
N ILE A 224 12.00 0.31 -1.76
CA ILE A 224 11.92 0.36 -0.30
C ILE A 224 10.59 0.99 0.11
N GLN A 225 9.86 0.36 1.00
CA GLN A 225 8.60 0.86 1.54
C GLN A 225 8.68 1.09 3.06
N LEU A 226 8.27 2.27 3.50
CA LEU A 226 7.85 2.52 4.88
C LEU A 226 6.32 2.42 4.89
N ARG A 227 5.81 1.30 5.39
CA ARG A 227 4.39 0.94 5.29
C ARG A 227 3.64 1.35 6.54
N ASP A 228 2.45 1.92 6.36
CA ASP A 228 1.59 2.39 7.44
C ASP A 228 2.37 3.25 8.45
N VAL A 229 2.91 4.37 8.01
CA VAL A 229 3.64 5.31 8.88
C VAL A 229 3.02 6.69 8.80
N GLY A 230 2.88 7.36 9.94
CA GLY A 230 2.58 8.78 9.99
C GLY A 230 3.85 9.62 10.04
N VAL A 231 3.73 10.93 9.85
CA VAL A 231 4.88 11.85 9.91
C VAL A 231 5.59 11.78 11.28
N ILE A 232 4.83 11.58 12.35
CA ILE A 232 5.39 11.46 13.71
C ILE A 232 6.23 10.19 13.88
N ASP A 233 5.88 9.09 13.20
CA ASP A 233 6.62 7.82 13.27
C ASP A 233 7.96 7.87 12.53
N LEU A 234 8.17 8.87 11.67
CA LEU A 234 9.45 9.08 10.98
C LEU A 234 10.55 9.61 11.90
N ASN A 235 10.20 10.12 13.08
CA ASN A 235 11.14 10.71 14.05
C ASN A 235 12.08 11.71 13.37
N LEU A 236 11.50 12.75 12.76
CA LEU A 236 12.24 13.77 12.02
C LEU A 236 13.20 14.54 12.93
N VAL A 237 14.47 14.63 12.55
CA VAL A 237 15.49 15.37 13.30
C VAL A 237 16.43 16.17 12.39
N GLY A 238 17.14 17.13 12.97
CA GLY A 238 18.18 17.90 12.27
C GLY A 238 17.88 19.39 12.21
N PRO A 239 18.80 20.20 11.66
CA PRO A 239 18.68 21.65 11.65
C PRO A 239 17.60 22.19 10.71
N ASN A 240 17.18 21.41 9.70
CA ASN A 240 16.24 21.82 8.64
C ASN A 240 15.09 20.80 8.51
N VAL A 241 14.39 20.49 9.61
CA VAL A 241 13.19 19.63 9.54
C VAL A 241 12.11 20.35 8.72
N PRO A 242 11.66 19.77 7.59
CA PRO A 242 10.66 20.42 6.77
C PRO A 242 9.31 20.50 7.51
N PRO A 243 8.50 21.53 7.26
CA PRO A 243 7.20 21.69 7.92
C PRO A 243 6.21 20.59 7.52
N THR A 244 6.43 19.97 6.37
CA THR A 244 5.64 18.85 5.81
C THR A 244 6.59 17.85 5.17
N VAL A 245 6.21 16.58 5.16
CA VAL A 245 6.94 15.53 4.43
C VAL A 245 6.21 15.21 3.13
N GLY A 246 6.95 15.07 2.03
CA GLY A 246 6.39 14.76 0.73
C GLY A 246 7.40 14.20 -0.27
N VAL A 247 6.90 13.90 -1.47
CA VAL A 247 7.72 13.41 -2.59
C VAL A 247 8.83 14.41 -2.92
N GLY A 248 10.05 13.90 -3.11
CA GLY A 248 11.24 14.69 -3.38
C GLY A 248 12.05 15.03 -2.13
N ASP A 249 11.47 14.95 -0.93
CA ASP A 249 12.22 15.24 0.30
C ASP A 249 13.38 14.27 0.48
N MET A 250 14.52 14.81 0.90
CA MET A 250 15.79 14.12 0.98
C MET A 250 16.21 13.96 2.43
N PHE A 251 16.46 12.72 2.84
CA PHE A 251 16.79 12.40 4.21
C PHE A 251 17.97 11.44 4.29
N ARG A 252 18.56 11.40 5.48
CA ARG A 252 19.29 10.22 5.92
C ARG A 252 18.36 9.38 6.78
N PHE A 253 17.96 8.24 6.24
CA PHE A 253 17.08 7.30 6.92
C PHE A 253 17.93 6.39 7.81
N LYS A 254 17.48 6.20 9.05
CA LYS A 254 17.87 5.09 9.92
C LYS A 254 16.62 4.27 10.18
N ALA A 255 16.65 3.00 9.77
CA ALA A 255 15.48 2.14 9.83
C ALA A 255 15.90 0.70 10.10
N THR A 256 15.01 -0.07 10.70
CA THR A 256 15.18 -1.51 10.93
C THR A 256 14.72 -2.27 9.69
N VAL A 257 15.51 -3.26 9.25
CA VAL A 257 15.17 -4.10 8.10
C VAL A 257 13.99 -5.00 8.43
N GLY A 258 12.94 -4.89 7.63
CA GLY A 258 11.78 -5.78 7.67
C GLY A 258 11.88 -6.88 6.62
N LYS A 259 10.72 -7.30 6.13
CA LYS A 259 10.62 -8.39 5.14
C LYS A 259 10.72 -7.85 3.72
N PHE A 260 11.23 -8.68 2.83
CA PHE A 260 11.04 -8.55 1.40
C PHE A 260 9.81 -9.35 0.98
N ASP A 261 8.91 -8.73 0.22
CA ASP A 261 7.75 -9.38 -0.37
C ASP A 261 8.06 -9.74 -1.84
N PRO A 262 8.17 -11.03 -2.21
CA PRO A 262 8.50 -11.44 -3.57
C PRO A 262 7.39 -11.20 -4.58
N ASP A 263 6.12 -11.03 -4.15
CA ASP A 263 5.00 -10.80 -5.06
C ASP A 263 4.95 -9.33 -5.51
N SER A 264 5.31 -8.41 -4.62
CA SER A 264 5.35 -6.96 -4.89
C SER A 264 6.75 -6.40 -5.13
N CYS A 265 7.79 -7.20 -4.87
CA CYS A 265 9.20 -6.81 -4.88
C CYS A 265 9.51 -5.61 -3.98
N LEU A 266 8.82 -5.51 -2.84
CA LEU A 266 8.98 -4.43 -1.87
C LEU A 266 9.82 -4.89 -0.68
N LEU A 267 10.88 -4.14 -0.38
CA LEU A 267 11.59 -4.25 0.89
C LEU A 267 10.94 -3.34 1.92
N THR A 268 10.31 -3.91 2.94
CA THR A 268 9.75 -3.13 4.04
C THR A 268 10.87 -2.72 5.01
N LEU A 269 10.91 -1.45 5.39
CA LEU A 269 11.73 -0.96 6.49
C LEU A 269 10.85 -0.28 7.56
N TYR A 270 11.29 -0.35 8.82
CA TYR A 270 10.64 0.31 9.94
C TYR A 270 11.46 1.53 10.38
N PRO A 271 10.94 2.76 10.24
CA PRO A 271 11.71 3.96 10.55
C PRO A 271 12.08 4.02 12.04
N VAL A 272 13.31 4.45 12.32
CA VAL A 272 13.82 4.71 13.68
C VAL A 272 14.15 6.19 13.86
N GLU A 273 14.84 6.78 12.90
CA GLU A 273 15.16 8.22 12.86
C GLU A 273 15.28 8.64 11.39
N THR A 274 14.72 9.79 11.03
CA THR A 274 14.82 10.36 9.69
C THR A 274 15.43 11.75 9.80
N ARG A 275 16.67 11.90 9.34
CA ARG A 275 17.41 13.15 9.50
C ARG A 275 17.36 13.99 8.23
N SER A 276 16.91 15.23 8.35
CA SER A 276 16.96 16.21 7.25
C SER A 276 18.36 16.46 6.76
N ARG A 277 18.49 16.63 5.45
CA ARG A 277 19.75 16.90 4.75
C ARG A 277 19.77 18.30 4.15
#